data_AF-A0A6P2A0F8-F1
#
_entry.id   AF-A0A6P2A0F8-F1
#
_cell.length_a   1.000
_cell.length_b   1.000
_cell.length_c   1.000
_cell.angle_alpha   90.00
_cell.angle_beta   90.00
_cell.angle_gamma   90.00
#
_symmetry.space_group_name_H-M   'P 1'
#
loop_
_entity.id
_entity.type
_entity.pdbx_description
1 polymer ?
#
loop_
_entity_poly.entity_id
_entity_poly.type
_entity_poly.pdbx_seq_one_letter_code
_entity_poly.pdbx_strand_id
1 'polypeptide(L)'
;MSLNSCEHGWLLPELLKLDDEYQGRWEQWRWTMETGELPTEIPQTEFLDLGNPQALQMLKSCLQAIPQSGASSASFLISYFTDWLLYALGHPSIATNPPEPEGCNGAKNRLQKELELKLLITCPFDYLGHLLATEGYGQSRAKFYPTPTWTARAMAVATVCSSTTPPPLHIYEPAMGTGRLALEMSNYAISLTGWEWDLLLVKIASFNFMLYAPYFALPISSLGGDLVIGNTLTGKGVSFIRPHLEYATPALTPPTQQNHSLTINGIKYEANQSSKMRQGSLF
;
A
#
# COMPACT_ATOMS: atom_id res chain seq x y z
N MET A 1 -25.80 -18.50 -3.57
CA MET A 1 -24.75 -18.80 -4.58
C MET A 1 -23.53 -19.28 -3.82
N SER A 2 -23.06 -20.50 -4.07
CA SER A 2 -21.76 -20.95 -3.58
C SER A 2 -20.71 -20.23 -4.42
N LEU A 3 -20.02 -19.22 -3.86
CA LEU A 3 -18.86 -18.62 -4.51
C LEU A 3 -17.84 -19.74 -4.77
N ASN A 4 -17.43 -19.93 -6.02
CA ASN A 4 -16.29 -20.80 -6.30
C ASN A 4 -15.09 -20.20 -5.59
N SER A 5 -14.47 -20.98 -4.70
CA SER A 5 -13.45 -20.53 -3.75
C SER A 5 -12.12 -20.09 -4.37
N CYS A 6 -12.07 -19.63 -5.63
CA CYS A 6 -10.85 -19.20 -6.33
C CYS A 6 -11.09 -18.10 -7.39
N GLU A 7 -12.30 -17.54 -7.49
CA GLU A 7 -12.59 -16.42 -8.41
C GLU A 7 -12.03 -15.10 -7.85
N HIS A 8 -11.69 -14.14 -8.71
CA HIS A 8 -11.20 -12.83 -8.26
C HIS A 8 -12.21 -12.21 -7.28
N GLY A 9 -11.74 -11.73 -6.11
CA GLY A 9 -12.61 -11.18 -5.09
C GLY A 9 -13.34 -12.19 -4.19
N TRP A 10 -13.03 -13.49 -4.25
CA TRP A 10 -13.72 -14.51 -3.45
C TRP A 10 -13.69 -14.27 -1.92
N LEU A 11 -12.68 -13.56 -1.41
CA LEU A 11 -12.51 -13.25 0.02
C LEU A 11 -13.16 -11.89 0.42
N LEU A 12 -13.51 -11.05 -0.57
CA LEU A 12 -14.09 -9.74 -0.32
C LEU A 12 -15.39 -9.80 0.52
N PRO A 13 -16.35 -10.72 0.28
CA PRO A 13 -17.55 -10.80 1.11
C PRO A 13 -17.27 -11.08 2.59
N GLU A 14 -16.22 -11.87 2.88
CA GLU A 14 -15.80 -12.12 4.26
C GLU A 14 -15.17 -10.88 4.89
N LEU A 15 -14.32 -10.17 4.15
CA LEU A 15 -13.77 -8.87 4.57
C LEU A 15 -14.88 -7.88 4.91
N LEU A 16 -15.87 -7.70 4.03
CA LEU A 16 -16.96 -6.75 4.25
C LEU A 16 -17.79 -7.13 5.47
N LYS A 17 -18.09 -8.41 5.66
CA LYS A 17 -18.80 -8.90 6.85
C LYS A 17 -18.03 -8.63 8.14
N LEU A 18 -16.71 -8.83 8.14
CA LEU A 18 -15.87 -8.58 9.30
C LEU A 18 -15.71 -7.08 9.55
N ASP A 19 -15.56 -6.27 8.50
CA ASP A 19 -15.52 -4.80 8.63
C ASP A 19 -16.79 -4.26 9.27
N ASP A 20 -17.97 -4.69 8.81
CA ASP A 20 -19.26 -4.29 9.39
C ASP A 20 -19.34 -4.60 10.91
N GLU A 21 -18.65 -5.64 11.39
CA GLU A 21 -18.63 -6.03 12.81
C GLU A 21 -17.58 -5.28 13.64
N TYR A 22 -16.43 -4.93 13.05
CA TYR A 22 -15.24 -4.49 13.82
C TYR A 22 -14.73 -3.08 13.49
N GLN A 23 -14.97 -2.54 12.28
CA GLN A 23 -14.32 -1.30 11.81
C GLN A 23 -15.29 -0.31 11.16
N GLY A 24 -16.25 -0.76 10.36
CA GLY A 24 -17.27 0.07 9.67
C GLY A 24 -16.71 0.98 8.56
N ARG A 25 -15.46 0.79 8.13
CA ARG A 25 -14.81 1.66 7.15
C ARG A 25 -15.25 1.37 5.73
N TRP A 26 -15.47 0.10 5.41
CA TRP A 26 -16.05 -0.28 4.13
C TRP A 26 -17.51 0.11 4.04
N GLU A 27 -18.26 0.03 5.13
CA GLU A 27 -19.64 0.55 5.17
C GLU A 27 -19.67 2.05 4.84
N GLN A 28 -18.81 2.85 5.49
CA GLN A 28 -18.72 4.26 5.18
C GLN A 28 -18.27 4.53 3.74
N TRP A 29 -17.29 3.78 3.22
CA TRP A 29 -16.86 3.91 1.82
C TRP A 29 -18.00 3.61 0.84
N ARG A 30 -18.82 2.58 1.11
CA ARG A 30 -20.01 2.25 0.31
C ARG A 30 -21.05 3.37 0.37
N TRP A 31 -21.31 3.93 1.55
CA TRP A 31 -22.21 5.07 1.71
C TRP A 31 -21.76 6.27 0.87
N THR A 32 -20.47 6.61 0.89
CA THR A 32 -19.90 7.70 0.07
C THR A 32 -20.02 7.41 -1.43
N MET A 33 -19.78 6.16 -1.84
CA MET A 33 -19.98 5.73 -3.24
C MET A 33 -21.43 5.91 -3.70
N GLU A 34 -22.39 5.58 -2.85
CA GLU A 34 -23.83 5.61 -3.17
C GLU A 34 -24.41 7.02 -3.16
N THR A 35 -23.96 7.86 -2.23
CA THR A 35 -24.50 9.22 -2.01
C THR A 35 -23.73 10.30 -2.76
N GLY A 36 -22.44 10.07 -3.02
CA GLY A 36 -21.51 11.11 -3.50
C GLY A 36 -21.17 12.15 -2.43
N GLU A 37 -21.51 11.93 -1.17
CA GLU A 37 -21.21 12.83 -0.06
C GLU A 37 -19.95 12.38 0.66
N LEU A 38 -19.05 13.32 0.97
CA LEU A 38 -17.86 13.01 1.77
C LEU A 38 -18.24 12.84 3.25
N PRO A 39 -17.64 11.88 3.96
CA PRO A 39 -17.92 11.70 5.38
C PRO A 39 -17.36 12.88 6.19
N THR A 40 -18.07 13.28 7.24
CA THR A 40 -17.60 14.32 8.17
C THR A 40 -16.73 13.75 9.30
N GLU A 41 -16.86 12.45 9.58
CA GLU A 41 -16.08 11.71 10.57
C GLU A 41 -15.63 10.38 9.96
N ILE A 42 -14.47 9.85 10.36
CA ILE A 42 -13.98 8.55 9.88
C ILE A 42 -14.01 7.55 11.04
N PRO A 43 -14.54 6.32 10.88
CA PRO A 43 -14.42 5.28 11.88
C PRO A 43 -12.95 5.04 12.24
N GLN A 44 -12.63 5.13 13.53
CA GLN A 44 -11.24 5.05 13.99
C GLN A 44 -10.79 3.60 14.09
N THR A 45 -9.58 3.32 13.59
CA THR A 45 -8.90 2.03 13.75
C THR A 45 -7.72 2.20 14.68
N GLU A 46 -7.71 1.44 15.77
CA GLU A 46 -6.59 1.38 16.71
C GLU A 46 -5.56 0.34 16.24
N PHE A 47 -4.55 0.79 15.49
CA PHE A 47 -3.47 -0.09 15.05
C PHE A 47 -2.56 -0.49 16.21
N LEU A 48 -2.15 -1.76 16.24
CA LEU A 48 -1.29 -2.28 17.29
C LEU A 48 0.14 -1.72 17.21
N ASP A 49 0.76 -1.50 18.38
CA ASP A 49 2.18 -1.12 18.44
C ASP A 49 3.12 -2.25 18.02
N LEU A 50 2.70 -3.49 18.29
CA LEU A 50 3.40 -4.72 17.96
C LEU A 50 2.40 -5.71 17.34
N GLY A 51 2.86 -6.51 16.38
CA GLY A 51 2.00 -7.51 15.75
C GLY A 51 1.45 -8.53 16.76
N ASN A 52 0.17 -8.87 16.62
CA ASN A 52 -0.44 -9.91 17.44
C ASN A 52 0.27 -11.26 17.20
N PRO A 53 0.67 -12.00 18.26
CA PRO A 53 1.41 -13.25 18.10
C PRO A 53 0.66 -14.34 17.31
N GLN A 54 -0.66 -14.44 17.45
CA GLN A 54 -1.47 -15.42 16.73
C GLN A 54 -1.56 -15.07 15.24
N ALA A 55 -1.81 -13.80 14.92
CA ALA A 55 -1.81 -13.33 13.53
C ALA A 55 -0.43 -13.51 12.86
N LEU A 56 0.66 -13.20 13.58
CA LEU A 56 2.02 -13.43 13.10
C LEU A 56 2.30 -14.92 12.87
N GLN A 57 1.85 -15.79 13.77
CA GLN A 57 2.01 -17.24 13.62
C GLN A 57 1.20 -17.77 12.43
N MET A 58 -0.04 -17.34 12.28
CA MET A 58 -0.89 -17.70 11.13
C MET A 58 -0.24 -17.30 9.81
N LEU A 59 0.30 -16.06 9.71
CA LEU A 59 0.98 -15.61 8.49
C LEU A 59 2.28 -16.38 8.23
N LYS A 60 3.04 -16.74 9.28
CA LYS A 60 4.19 -17.62 9.13
C LYS A 60 3.79 -19.01 8.62
N SER A 61 2.70 -19.59 9.15
CA SER A 61 2.15 -20.85 8.66
C SER A 61 1.73 -20.74 7.19
N CYS A 62 1.06 -19.66 6.79
CA CYS A 62 0.72 -19.39 5.39
C CYS A 62 1.98 -19.37 4.50
N LEU A 63 3.01 -18.63 4.90
CA LEU A 63 4.26 -18.54 4.13
C LEU A 63 4.98 -19.90 4.03
N GLN A 64 4.99 -20.68 5.11
CA GLN A 64 5.57 -22.02 5.15
C GLN A 64 4.76 -23.03 4.34
N ALA A 65 3.46 -22.80 4.16
CA ALA A 65 2.59 -23.64 3.36
C ALA A 65 2.72 -23.42 1.84
N ILE A 66 3.43 -22.38 1.39
CA ILE A 66 3.64 -22.12 -0.04
C ILE A 66 4.54 -23.19 -0.68
N PRO A 67 5.82 -23.36 -0.26
CA PRO A 67 6.71 -24.34 -0.87
C PRO A 67 6.28 -25.78 -0.57
N GLN A 68 6.43 -26.68 -1.55
CA GLN A 68 6.30 -28.12 -1.29
C GLN A 68 7.59 -28.72 -0.72
N SER A 69 8.75 -28.18 -1.11
CA SER A 69 10.06 -28.62 -0.65
C SER A 69 11.11 -27.54 -0.86
N GLY A 70 12.08 -27.44 0.05
CA GLY A 70 13.23 -26.53 -0.07
C GLY A 70 13.01 -25.15 0.55
N ALA A 71 14.13 -24.43 0.75
CA ALA A 71 14.11 -23.07 1.25
C ALA A 71 13.96 -22.08 0.09
N SER A 72 12.92 -21.24 0.15
CA SER A 72 12.77 -20.06 -0.71
C SER A 72 13.04 -18.80 0.10
N SER A 73 13.44 -17.70 -0.55
CA SER A 73 13.63 -16.44 0.17
C SER A 73 12.29 -15.90 0.69
N ALA A 74 12.29 -15.30 1.89
CA ALA A 74 11.08 -14.75 2.49
C ALA A 74 10.42 -13.69 1.61
N SER A 75 11.21 -12.82 0.96
CA SER A 75 10.70 -11.77 0.06
C SER A 75 10.01 -12.34 -1.17
N PHE A 76 10.47 -13.48 -1.69
CA PHE A 76 9.82 -14.16 -2.80
C PHE A 76 8.45 -14.73 -2.39
N LEU A 77 8.40 -15.42 -1.25
CA LEU A 77 7.17 -16.00 -0.71
C LEU A 77 6.15 -14.91 -0.35
N ILE A 78 6.59 -13.84 0.30
CA ILE A 78 5.75 -12.68 0.63
C ILE A 78 5.23 -12.01 -0.64
N SER A 79 6.04 -11.89 -1.70
CA SER A 79 5.57 -11.33 -2.97
C SER A 79 4.42 -12.14 -3.57
N TYR A 80 4.58 -13.45 -3.71
CA TYR A 80 3.51 -14.31 -4.22
C TYR A 80 2.27 -14.27 -3.32
N PHE A 81 2.46 -14.35 -2.00
CA PHE A 81 1.37 -14.32 -1.04
C PHE A 81 0.59 -13.00 -1.08
N THR A 82 1.28 -11.87 -1.21
CA THR A 82 0.65 -10.54 -1.32
C THR A 82 -0.19 -10.45 -2.60
N ASP A 83 0.32 -10.92 -3.74
CA ASP A 83 -0.44 -10.94 -4.99
C ASP A 83 -1.68 -11.84 -4.87
N TRP A 84 -1.55 -12.98 -4.20
CA TRP A 84 -2.66 -13.91 -3.98
C TRP A 84 -3.73 -13.30 -3.06
N LEU A 85 -3.34 -12.58 -2.00
CA LEU A 85 -4.26 -11.86 -1.12
C LEU A 85 -4.98 -10.73 -1.85
N LEU A 86 -4.26 -9.92 -2.65
CA LEU A 86 -4.86 -8.85 -3.45
C LEU A 86 -5.86 -9.41 -4.47
N TYR A 87 -5.53 -10.52 -5.14
CA TYR A 87 -6.45 -11.22 -6.03
C TYR A 87 -7.69 -11.73 -5.27
N ALA A 88 -7.49 -12.35 -4.10
CA ALA A 88 -8.57 -12.88 -3.27
C ALA A 88 -9.51 -11.77 -2.79
N LEU A 89 -8.98 -10.58 -2.47
CA LEU A 89 -9.75 -9.41 -2.07
C LEU A 89 -10.34 -8.61 -3.25
N GLY A 90 -10.06 -9.01 -4.49
CA GLY A 90 -10.66 -8.36 -5.67
C GLY A 90 -9.98 -7.05 -6.06
N HIS A 91 -8.73 -6.82 -5.62
CA HIS A 91 -8.02 -5.60 -5.95
C HIS A 91 -7.75 -5.53 -7.47
N PRO A 92 -8.02 -4.39 -8.13
CA PRO A 92 -8.01 -4.31 -9.59
C PRO A 92 -6.60 -4.42 -10.19
N SER A 93 -5.54 -4.18 -9.41
CA SER A 93 -4.16 -4.34 -9.90
C SER A 93 -3.74 -5.79 -10.14
N ILE A 94 -4.47 -6.76 -9.59
CA ILE A 94 -4.22 -8.20 -9.78
C ILE A 94 -5.51 -8.85 -10.29
N ALA A 95 -5.83 -8.64 -11.56
CA ALA A 95 -7.07 -9.12 -12.18
C ALA A 95 -7.09 -10.63 -12.47
N THR A 96 -5.92 -11.26 -12.55
CA THR A 96 -5.77 -12.70 -12.82
C THR A 96 -5.11 -13.38 -11.64
N ASN A 97 -5.52 -14.63 -11.37
CA ASN A 97 -4.92 -15.43 -10.30
C ASN A 97 -3.40 -15.50 -10.51
N PRO A 98 -2.57 -15.08 -9.54
CA PRO A 98 -1.12 -15.09 -9.73
C PRO A 98 -0.63 -16.53 -10.00
N PRO A 99 0.30 -16.71 -10.95
CA PRO A 99 0.86 -18.02 -11.22
C PRO A 99 1.60 -18.52 -9.97
N GLU A 100 1.36 -19.77 -9.61
CA GLU A 100 2.12 -20.42 -8.53
C GLU A 100 3.60 -20.47 -8.91
N PRO A 101 4.51 -20.16 -7.98
CA PRO A 101 5.94 -20.38 -8.18
C PRO A 101 6.27 -21.79 -8.62
N GLU A 102 7.36 -21.94 -9.38
CA GLU A 102 7.89 -23.25 -9.72
C GLU A 102 8.14 -24.08 -8.45
N GLY A 103 7.69 -25.35 -8.46
CA GLY A 103 7.79 -26.24 -7.31
C GLY A 103 6.78 -25.97 -6.17
N CYS A 104 5.84 -25.02 -6.33
CA CYS A 104 4.85 -24.67 -5.31
C CYS A 104 3.42 -25.13 -5.65
N ASN A 105 3.25 -26.13 -6.53
CA ASN A 105 1.95 -26.59 -7.01
C ASN A 105 0.91 -26.78 -5.87
N GLY A 106 -0.29 -26.24 -6.04
CA GLY A 106 -1.37 -26.28 -5.06
C GLY A 106 -1.16 -25.38 -3.83
N ALA A 107 -0.23 -24.42 -3.89
CA ALA A 107 -0.01 -23.44 -2.83
C ALA A 107 -1.30 -22.71 -2.46
N LYS A 108 -2.11 -22.32 -3.46
CA LYS A 108 -3.39 -21.63 -3.21
C LYS A 108 -4.32 -22.43 -2.29
N ASN A 109 -4.40 -23.75 -2.45
CA ASN A 109 -5.29 -24.60 -1.67
C ASN A 109 -4.79 -24.76 -0.23
N ARG A 110 -3.46 -24.72 -0.01
CA ARG A 110 -2.87 -24.75 1.33
C ARG A 110 -3.06 -23.40 2.01
N LEU A 111 -2.78 -22.30 1.31
CA LEU A 111 -3.03 -20.94 1.80
C LEU A 111 -4.47 -20.72 2.27
N GLN A 112 -5.47 -21.22 1.52
CA GLN A 112 -6.88 -21.12 1.91
C GLN A 112 -7.22 -21.81 3.22
N LYS A 113 -6.49 -22.87 3.60
CA LYS A 113 -6.71 -23.59 4.85
C LYS A 113 -6.05 -22.90 6.03
N GLU A 114 -4.93 -22.24 5.79
CA GLU A 114 -4.13 -21.59 6.83
C GLU A 114 -4.58 -20.14 7.11
N LEU A 115 -5.15 -19.45 6.12
CA LEU A 115 -5.52 -18.05 6.25
C LEU A 115 -6.74 -17.87 7.17
N GLU A 116 -6.54 -17.11 8.25
CA GLU A 116 -7.63 -16.64 9.11
C GLU A 116 -7.78 -15.12 8.98
N LEU A 117 -8.62 -14.66 8.04
CA LEU A 117 -8.79 -13.22 7.78
C LEU A 117 -9.24 -12.46 9.02
N LYS A 118 -10.10 -13.06 9.85
CA LYS A 118 -10.59 -12.46 11.10
C LYS A 118 -9.46 -11.95 12.00
N LEU A 119 -8.35 -12.70 12.13
CA LEU A 119 -7.21 -12.28 12.95
C LEU A 119 -6.61 -10.96 12.47
N LEU A 120 -6.55 -10.74 11.15
CA LEU A 120 -6.02 -9.49 10.59
C LEU A 120 -6.97 -8.32 10.88
N ILE A 121 -8.29 -8.54 10.75
CA ILE A 121 -9.30 -7.49 10.99
C ILE A 121 -9.42 -7.12 12.47
N THR A 122 -9.38 -8.10 13.38
CA THR A 122 -9.51 -7.85 14.83
C THR A 122 -8.22 -7.43 15.50
N CYS A 123 -7.08 -7.54 14.81
CA CYS A 123 -5.76 -7.16 15.32
C CYS A 123 -5.04 -6.32 14.27
N PRO A 124 -5.53 -5.11 13.93
CA PRO A 124 -5.05 -4.33 12.81
C PRO A 124 -3.58 -3.92 12.99
N PHE A 125 -2.75 -4.30 12.02
CA PHE A 125 -1.32 -4.04 12.00
C PHE A 125 -0.75 -4.27 10.60
N ASP A 126 0.36 -3.64 10.27
CA ASP A 126 1.13 -3.91 9.05
C ASP A 126 2.04 -5.14 9.24
N TYR A 127 1.42 -6.31 9.19
CA TYR A 127 2.10 -7.58 9.44
C TYR A 127 3.13 -7.93 8.37
N LEU A 128 2.81 -7.75 7.08
CA LEU A 128 3.73 -8.13 6.00
C LEU A 128 4.95 -7.20 5.97
N GLY A 129 4.78 -5.91 6.23
CA GLY A 129 5.91 -4.99 6.40
C GLY A 129 6.77 -5.32 7.62
N HIS A 130 6.14 -5.75 8.73
CA HIS A 130 6.89 -6.24 9.89
C HIS A 130 7.71 -7.49 9.56
N LEU A 131 7.11 -8.50 8.92
CA LEU A 131 7.81 -9.73 8.52
C LEU A 131 8.97 -9.44 7.56
N LEU A 132 8.79 -8.55 6.56
CA LEU A 132 9.88 -8.14 5.67
C LEU A 132 11.04 -7.49 6.44
N ALA A 133 10.73 -6.62 7.39
CA ALA A 133 11.75 -5.94 8.19
C ALA A 133 12.53 -6.94 9.08
N THR A 134 11.85 -7.90 9.70
CA THR A 134 12.50 -8.92 10.54
C THR A 134 13.41 -9.86 9.75
N GLU A 135 13.08 -10.11 8.49
CA GLU A 135 13.89 -10.94 7.57
C GLU A 135 15.03 -10.15 6.89
N GLY A 136 15.29 -8.90 7.31
CA GLY A 136 16.41 -8.12 6.81
C GLY A 136 16.24 -7.57 5.38
N TYR A 137 15.00 -7.46 4.88
CA TYR A 137 14.72 -6.94 3.54
C TYR A 137 15.32 -5.55 3.29
N GLY A 138 15.31 -4.70 4.32
CA GLY A 138 15.90 -3.36 4.28
C GLY A 138 17.41 -3.32 4.09
N GLN A 139 18.14 -4.33 4.57
CA GLN A 139 19.60 -4.39 4.49
C GLN A 139 20.10 -4.83 3.11
N SER A 140 19.28 -5.58 2.37
CA SER A 140 19.71 -6.28 1.16
C SER A 140 19.22 -5.66 -0.15
N ARG A 141 18.06 -4.98 -0.16
CA ARG A 141 17.43 -4.59 -1.43
C ARG A 141 16.77 -3.22 -1.43
N ALA A 142 16.02 -2.89 -0.38
CA ALA A 142 15.07 -1.78 -0.46
C ALA A 142 15.41 -0.54 0.39
N LYS A 143 16.40 -0.61 1.29
CA LYS A 143 16.58 0.38 2.37
C LYS A 143 15.26 0.63 3.13
N PHE A 144 14.43 -0.40 3.21
CA PHE A 144 13.12 -0.38 3.85
C PHE A 144 13.27 -0.50 5.36
N TYR A 145 12.80 0.53 6.07
CA TYR A 145 12.71 0.56 7.51
C TYR A 145 11.31 1.06 7.87
N PRO A 146 10.37 0.17 8.24
CA PRO A 146 9.03 0.62 8.53
C PRO A 146 9.05 1.53 9.75
N THR A 147 8.44 2.71 9.63
CA THR A 147 8.23 3.62 10.76
C THR A 147 7.55 2.86 11.89
N PRO A 148 8.08 2.82 13.13
CA PRO A 148 7.39 2.16 14.23
C PRO A 148 5.97 2.74 14.43
N THR A 149 4.99 1.89 14.76
CA THR A 149 3.57 2.32 14.81
C THR A 149 3.36 3.50 15.75
N TRP A 150 3.98 3.52 16.92
CA TRP A 150 3.89 4.65 17.86
C TRP A 150 4.42 5.97 17.26
N THR A 151 5.48 5.90 16.44
CA THR A 151 6.02 7.07 15.73
C THR A 151 5.07 7.51 14.63
N ALA A 152 4.53 6.57 13.87
CA ALA A 152 3.52 6.85 12.84
C ALA A 152 2.27 7.51 13.44
N ARG A 153 1.76 6.99 14.55
CA ARG A 153 0.63 7.55 15.31
C ARG A 153 0.92 8.97 15.80
N ALA A 154 2.09 9.18 16.40
CA ALA A 154 2.49 10.52 16.87
C ALA A 154 2.58 11.53 15.72
N MET A 155 3.14 11.12 14.57
CA MET A 155 3.19 11.95 13.36
C MET A 155 1.79 12.25 12.81
N ALA A 156 0.88 11.28 12.85
CA ALA A 156 -0.48 11.47 12.39
C ALA A 156 -1.24 12.50 13.24
N VAL A 157 -1.21 12.33 14.56
CA VAL A 157 -1.81 13.29 15.50
C VAL A 157 -1.19 14.69 15.34
N ALA A 158 0.14 14.78 15.25
CA ALA A 158 0.82 16.07 15.05
C ALA A 158 0.39 16.76 13.74
N THR A 159 0.20 16.00 12.66
CA THR A 159 -0.26 16.54 11.38
C THR A 159 -1.67 17.12 11.49
N VAL A 160 -2.59 16.42 12.13
CA VAL A 160 -3.96 16.90 12.33
C VAL A 160 -3.99 18.13 13.24
N CYS A 161 -3.26 18.09 14.36
CA CYS A 161 -3.20 19.20 15.31
C CYS A 161 -2.56 20.47 14.73
N SER A 162 -1.71 20.34 13.71
CA SER A 162 -1.06 21.47 13.03
C SER A 162 -1.79 21.93 11.76
N SER A 163 -2.79 21.17 11.30
CA SER A 163 -3.59 21.52 10.13
C SER A 163 -4.55 22.67 10.45
N THR A 164 -4.64 23.63 9.53
CA THR A 164 -5.70 24.66 9.55
C THR A 164 -7.01 24.18 8.93
N THR A 165 -6.96 23.06 8.21
CA THR A 165 -8.13 22.43 7.58
C THR A 165 -8.63 21.29 8.49
N PRO A 166 -9.93 21.24 8.80
CA PRO A 166 -10.47 20.11 9.56
C PRO A 166 -10.44 18.82 8.73
N PRO A 167 -10.31 17.64 9.37
CA PRO A 167 -10.52 16.36 8.70
C PRO A 167 -11.90 16.25 8.02
N PRO A 168 -12.05 15.40 7.00
CA PRO A 168 -11.04 14.50 6.46
C PRO A 168 -10.03 15.18 5.52
N LEU A 169 -8.76 14.83 5.66
CA LEU A 169 -7.64 15.44 4.93
C LEU A 169 -7.28 14.70 3.64
N HIS A 170 -6.52 15.39 2.78
CA HIS A 170 -5.65 14.78 1.77
C HIS A 170 -4.22 14.73 2.31
N ILE A 171 -3.55 13.59 2.20
CA ILE A 171 -2.18 13.39 2.71
C ILE A 171 -1.19 13.08 1.58
N TYR A 172 0.07 13.45 1.79
CA TYR A 172 1.16 13.17 0.87
C TYR A 172 2.25 12.34 1.56
N GLU A 173 2.62 11.19 0.99
CA GLU A 173 3.64 10.30 1.54
C GLU A 173 4.69 9.91 0.48
N PRO A 174 5.80 10.66 0.36
CA PRO A 174 6.79 10.49 -0.71
C PRO A 174 7.72 9.28 -0.55
N ALA A 175 7.55 8.49 0.51
CA ALA A 175 8.34 7.29 0.79
C ALA A 175 7.47 6.32 1.61
N MET A 176 6.37 5.91 0.98
CA MET A 176 5.26 5.23 1.66
C MET A 176 5.64 3.86 2.24
N GLY A 177 6.62 3.17 1.64
CA GLY A 177 6.93 1.80 2.02
C GLY A 177 5.69 0.92 1.99
N THR A 178 5.41 0.22 3.09
CA THR A 178 4.20 -0.61 3.27
C THR A 178 2.96 0.18 3.73
N GLY A 179 3.04 1.51 3.74
CA GLY A 179 1.92 2.40 4.07
C GLY A 179 1.59 2.48 5.56
N ARG A 180 2.52 2.13 6.46
CA ARG A 180 2.22 2.11 7.90
C ARG A 180 1.92 3.50 8.48
N LEU A 181 2.59 4.55 7.99
CA LEU A 181 2.24 5.92 8.35
C LEU A 181 0.91 6.33 7.71
N ALA A 182 0.68 6.01 6.42
CA ALA A 182 -0.62 6.17 5.79
C ALA A 182 -1.76 5.49 6.57
N LEU A 183 -1.55 4.28 7.13
CA LEU A 183 -2.55 3.61 7.96
C LEU A 183 -2.94 4.46 9.18
N GLU A 184 -1.98 4.95 9.95
CA GLU A 184 -2.27 5.85 11.08
C GLU A 184 -2.93 7.16 10.62
N MET A 185 -2.50 7.71 9.48
CA MET A 185 -3.09 8.91 8.89
C MET A 185 -4.51 8.70 8.35
N SER A 186 -4.87 7.47 7.98
CA SER A 186 -6.21 7.12 7.45
C SER A 186 -7.33 7.32 8.47
N ASN A 187 -6.99 7.40 9.77
CA ASN A 187 -7.92 7.84 10.82
C ASN A 187 -8.41 9.29 10.61
N TYR A 188 -7.74 10.07 9.77
CA TYR A 188 -8.02 11.50 9.58
C TYR A 188 -8.08 11.92 8.11
N ALA A 189 -7.88 10.99 7.18
CA ALA A 189 -7.73 11.27 5.77
C ALA A 189 -8.50 10.27 4.91
N ILE A 190 -9.13 10.78 3.85
CA ILE A 190 -9.85 9.99 2.85
C ILE A 190 -9.20 10.05 1.47
N SER A 191 -8.06 10.73 1.35
CA SER A 191 -7.31 10.79 0.11
C SER A 191 -5.80 10.80 0.37
N LEU A 192 -5.04 10.10 -0.45
CA LEU A 192 -3.59 9.93 -0.34
C LEU A 192 -2.95 10.08 -1.71
N THR A 193 -1.89 10.89 -1.78
CA THR A 193 -0.88 10.82 -2.84
C THR A 193 0.38 10.19 -2.26
N GLY A 194 0.74 9.00 -2.72
CA GLY A 194 1.87 8.24 -2.20
C GLY A 194 2.88 7.89 -3.29
N TRP A 195 4.16 7.85 -2.92
CA TRP A 195 5.23 7.35 -3.78
C TRP A 195 6.05 6.28 -3.07
N GLU A 196 6.34 5.21 -3.81
CA GLU A 196 7.26 4.16 -3.41
C GLU A 196 7.86 3.53 -4.67
N TRP A 197 9.16 3.25 -4.65
CA TRP A 197 9.88 2.73 -5.80
C TRP A 197 9.91 1.21 -5.84
N ASP A 198 9.83 0.55 -4.67
CA ASP A 198 9.77 -0.91 -4.57
C ASP A 198 8.32 -1.39 -4.73
N LEU A 199 8.07 -2.11 -5.84
CA LEU A 199 6.75 -2.63 -6.18
C LEU A 199 6.18 -3.58 -5.12
N LEU A 200 7.00 -4.34 -4.42
CA LEU A 200 6.52 -5.23 -3.35
C LEU A 200 5.95 -4.41 -2.20
N LEU A 201 6.60 -3.30 -1.83
CA LEU A 201 6.13 -2.41 -0.78
C LEU A 201 4.81 -1.74 -1.16
N VAL A 202 4.68 -1.27 -2.41
CA VAL A 202 3.40 -0.74 -2.96
C VAL A 202 2.27 -1.76 -2.87
N LYS A 203 2.54 -3.03 -3.21
CA LYS A 203 1.55 -4.11 -3.14
C LYS A 203 1.12 -4.39 -1.70
N ILE A 204 2.08 -4.41 -0.77
CA ILE A 204 1.77 -4.58 0.66
C ILE A 204 0.98 -3.38 1.19
N ALA A 205 1.32 -2.15 0.80
CA ALA A 205 0.54 -0.97 1.15
C ALA A 205 -0.90 -1.08 0.62
N SER A 206 -1.07 -1.50 -0.64
CA SER A 206 -2.39 -1.73 -1.24
C SER A 206 -3.19 -2.79 -0.47
N PHE A 207 -2.54 -3.88 -0.04
CA PHE A 207 -3.17 -4.90 0.78
C PHE A 207 -3.59 -4.36 2.16
N ASN A 208 -2.71 -3.61 2.82
CA ASN A 208 -3.00 -2.94 4.08
C ASN A 208 -4.20 -1.97 3.93
N PHE A 209 -4.28 -1.24 2.82
CA PHE A 209 -5.40 -0.34 2.55
C PHE A 209 -6.70 -1.11 2.28
N MET A 210 -6.65 -2.23 1.55
CA MET A 210 -7.84 -3.08 1.38
C MET A 210 -8.39 -3.56 2.73
N LEU A 211 -7.53 -3.89 3.68
CA LEU A 211 -7.98 -4.34 5.01
C LEU A 211 -8.51 -3.21 5.89
N TYR A 212 -7.87 -2.03 5.86
CA TYR A 212 -8.05 -1.04 6.92
C TYR A 212 -8.35 0.38 6.44
N ALA A 213 -8.15 0.72 5.17
CA ALA A 213 -8.32 2.08 4.65
C ALA A 213 -8.90 2.07 3.23
N PRO A 214 -10.20 1.75 3.06
CA PRO A 214 -10.82 1.55 1.75
C PRO A 214 -10.68 2.76 0.81
N TYR A 215 -10.72 3.97 1.35
CA TYR A 215 -10.50 5.21 0.60
C TYR A 215 -9.12 5.31 -0.07
N PHE A 216 -8.11 4.63 0.48
CA PHE A 216 -6.78 4.55 -0.13
C PHE A 216 -6.62 3.32 -1.04
N ALA A 217 -7.46 2.32 -0.83
CA ALA A 217 -7.41 1.06 -1.57
C ALA A 217 -8.14 1.16 -2.90
N LEU A 218 -9.37 1.67 -2.88
CA LEU A 218 -10.25 1.74 -4.04
C LEU A 218 -10.75 3.17 -4.27
N PRO A 219 -10.62 3.67 -5.50
CA PRO A 219 -11.03 5.02 -5.82
C PRO A 219 -12.55 5.12 -5.97
N ILE A 220 -13.09 6.27 -5.58
CA ILE A 220 -14.50 6.62 -5.79
C ILE A 220 -14.59 7.48 -7.05
N SER A 221 -14.90 6.84 -8.18
CA SER A 221 -14.88 7.48 -9.50
C SER A 221 -15.81 8.69 -9.63
N SER A 222 -16.97 8.65 -8.97
CA SER A 222 -17.94 9.75 -8.94
C SER A 222 -17.40 11.03 -8.30
N LEU A 223 -16.37 10.92 -7.46
CA LEU A 223 -15.70 12.03 -6.77
C LEU A 223 -14.40 12.45 -7.46
N GLY A 224 -14.12 11.91 -8.66
CA GLY A 224 -12.88 12.18 -9.38
C GLY A 224 -11.63 11.51 -8.77
N GLY A 225 -11.82 10.59 -7.81
CA GLY A 225 -10.75 9.75 -7.31
C GLY A 225 -10.20 8.85 -8.41
N ASP A 226 -8.92 8.53 -8.35
CA ASP A 226 -8.28 7.60 -9.27
C ASP A 226 -7.23 6.79 -8.51
N LEU A 227 -7.13 5.51 -8.82
CA LEU A 227 -6.02 4.69 -8.38
C LEU A 227 -5.06 4.62 -9.56
N VAL A 228 -3.85 5.11 -9.36
CA VAL A 228 -2.83 5.13 -10.40
C VAL A 228 -1.62 4.39 -9.89
N ILE A 229 -1.33 3.23 -10.49
CA ILE A 229 -0.17 2.42 -10.10
C ILE A 229 0.81 2.38 -11.27
N GLY A 230 2.08 2.67 -10.99
CA GLY A 230 3.16 2.61 -11.98
C GLY A 230 3.92 3.94 -12.09
N ASN A 231 4.71 4.09 -13.14
CA ASN A 231 5.54 5.26 -13.33
C ASN A 231 4.77 6.35 -14.12
N THR A 232 4.02 7.17 -13.40
CA THR A 232 3.25 8.30 -13.94
C THR A 232 4.13 9.35 -14.63
N LEU A 233 5.36 9.56 -14.15
CA LEU A 233 6.34 10.48 -14.75
C LEU A 233 6.70 10.11 -16.20
N THR A 234 6.61 8.83 -16.53
CA THR A 234 6.93 8.31 -17.87
C THR A 234 5.69 7.93 -18.68
N GLY A 235 4.49 8.27 -18.20
CA GLY A 235 3.23 7.84 -18.82
C GLY A 235 2.98 6.33 -18.74
N LYS A 236 3.72 5.61 -17.89
CA LYS A 236 3.55 4.17 -17.64
C LYS A 236 2.77 3.88 -16.37
N GLY A 237 2.06 4.87 -15.84
CA GLY A 237 1.07 4.66 -14.79
C GLY A 237 -0.20 4.06 -15.40
N VAL A 238 -0.76 3.07 -14.76
CA VAL A 238 -2.07 2.52 -15.11
C VAL A 238 -3.08 3.16 -14.16
N SER A 239 -3.95 4.00 -14.71
CA SER A 239 -5.15 4.47 -14.04
C SER A 239 -6.22 3.39 -14.12
N PHE A 240 -6.82 3.05 -12.98
CA PHE A 240 -7.86 2.02 -12.92
C PHE A 240 -9.25 2.54 -13.30
N ILE A 241 -9.50 3.85 -13.20
CA ILE A 241 -10.77 4.45 -13.63
C ILE A 241 -10.67 5.00 -15.05
N ARG A 242 -9.48 5.45 -15.46
CA ARG A 242 -9.20 6.06 -16.76
C ARG A 242 -8.06 5.29 -17.44
N PRO A 243 -8.27 4.04 -17.87
CA PRO A 243 -7.21 3.20 -18.45
C PRO A 243 -6.62 3.76 -19.76
N HIS A 244 -7.27 4.75 -20.37
CA HIS A 244 -6.82 5.47 -21.56
C HIS A 244 -6.26 6.87 -21.25
N LEU A 245 -6.09 7.23 -19.97
CA LEU A 245 -5.48 8.49 -19.59
C LEU A 245 -3.99 8.45 -19.93
N GLU A 246 -3.64 9.09 -21.04
CA GLU A 246 -2.24 9.35 -21.36
C GLU A 246 -1.74 10.48 -20.46
N TYR A 247 -0.85 10.17 -19.52
CA TYR A 247 -0.13 11.21 -18.80
C TYR A 247 0.81 11.89 -19.80
N ALA A 248 0.53 13.16 -20.10
CA ALA A 248 1.40 13.95 -20.94
C ALA A 248 2.81 13.96 -20.33
N THR A 249 3.77 13.32 -21.00
CA THR A 249 5.18 13.51 -20.66
C THR A 249 5.45 15.00 -20.80
N PRO A 250 5.87 15.71 -19.73
CA PRO A 250 6.26 17.10 -19.88
C PRO A 250 7.28 17.18 -21.01
N ALA A 251 7.09 18.09 -21.97
CA ALA A 251 8.07 18.32 -23.01
C ALA A 251 9.44 18.48 -22.32
N LEU A 252 10.44 17.71 -22.78
CA LEU A 252 11.81 17.82 -22.26
C LEU A 252 12.14 19.31 -22.17
N THR A 253 12.30 19.81 -20.94
CA THR A 253 12.75 21.18 -20.74
C THR A 253 14.02 21.31 -21.60
N PRO A 254 14.07 22.25 -22.56
CA PRO A 254 15.29 22.44 -23.34
C PRO A 254 16.43 22.61 -22.35
N PRO A 255 17.59 21.98 -22.57
CA PRO A 255 18.67 21.97 -21.60
C PRO A 255 18.97 23.42 -21.21
N THR A 256 18.55 23.79 -20.00
CA THR A 256 18.88 25.08 -19.43
C THR A 256 20.40 25.12 -19.43
N GLN A 257 21.00 26.14 -20.04
CA GLN A 257 22.45 26.38 -19.91
C GLN A 257 22.76 26.33 -18.41
N GLN A 258 23.40 25.25 -17.98
CA GLN A 258 23.74 25.05 -16.59
C GLN A 258 24.76 26.14 -16.23
N ASN A 259 24.33 27.17 -15.51
CA ASN A 259 25.27 28.00 -14.80
C ASN A 259 25.93 27.10 -13.74
N HIS A 260 27.16 26.68 -14.01
CA HIS A 260 27.94 25.74 -13.21
C HIS A 260 28.38 26.26 -11.84
N SER A 261 27.77 27.35 -11.36
CA SER A 261 28.04 27.94 -10.05
C SER A 261 26.76 28.33 -9.35
N LEU A 262 26.55 27.76 -8.18
CA LEU A 262 25.49 28.16 -7.26
C LEU A 262 26.14 28.94 -6.10
N THR A 263 25.59 30.10 -5.73
CA THR A 263 26.04 30.83 -4.54
C THR A 263 24.92 30.84 -3.50
N ILE A 264 25.19 30.26 -2.32
CA ILE A 264 24.29 30.30 -1.17
C ILE A 264 25.06 30.97 -0.02
N ASN A 265 24.51 32.02 0.58
CA ASN A 265 25.12 32.77 1.68
C ASN A 265 26.57 33.23 1.43
N GLY A 266 26.87 33.64 0.19
CA GLY A 266 28.22 34.10 -0.21
C GLY A 266 29.23 32.98 -0.47
N ILE A 267 28.84 31.71 -0.32
CA ILE A 267 29.68 30.55 -0.61
C ILE A 267 29.36 30.04 -2.01
N LYS A 268 30.37 29.95 -2.87
CA LYS A 268 30.25 29.47 -4.25
C LYS A 268 30.48 27.96 -4.29
N TYR A 269 29.49 27.22 -4.80
CA TYR A 269 29.53 25.79 -5.02
C TYR A 269 29.70 25.52 -6.52
N GLU A 270 30.79 24.84 -6.88
CA GLU A 270 31.05 24.39 -8.25
C GLU A 270 30.74 22.89 -8.34
N ALA A 271 30.00 22.49 -9.38
CA ALA A 271 29.65 21.08 -9.58
C ALA A 271 30.88 20.30 -10.04
N ASN A 272 31.45 19.46 -9.18
CA ASN A 272 32.42 18.46 -9.60
C ASN A 272 31.75 17.48 -10.56
N GLN A 273 32.38 17.27 -11.72
CA GLN A 273 31.97 16.28 -12.71
C GLN A 273 32.15 14.85 -12.16
N SER A 274 31.27 14.41 -11.26
CA SER A 274 31.04 12.99 -11.02
C SER A 274 29.67 12.63 -11.58
N SER A 275 29.75 11.84 -12.64
CA SER A 275 28.65 11.35 -13.45
C SER A 275 27.63 10.53 -12.66
N LYS A 276 26.35 10.66 -13.06
CA LYS A 276 25.20 9.78 -12.74
C LYS A 276 24.54 9.97 -11.38
N MET A 277 23.99 11.16 -11.12
CA MET A 277 22.71 11.25 -10.41
C MET A 277 21.68 11.83 -11.37
N ARG A 278 20.75 10.99 -11.83
CA ARG A 278 19.52 11.49 -12.46
C ARG A 278 18.71 12.16 -11.35
N GLN A 279 18.86 13.47 -11.25
CA GLN A 279 17.88 14.32 -10.57
C GLN A 279 16.54 14.18 -11.30
N GLY A 280 15.47 14.00 -10.54
CA GLY A 280 14.09 14.05 -11.01
C GLY A 280 13.18 14.38 -9.82
N SER A 281 12.48 15.50 -9.93
CA SER A 281 11.62 16.11 -8.92
C SER A 281 10.17 15.63 -9.00
N LEU A 282 9.49 15.63 -7.84
CA LEU A 282 8.05 15.71 -7.50
C LEU A 282 6.94 15.20 -8.46
N PHE A 283 6.00 14.40 -7.91
CA PHE A 283 4.54 14.69 -7.82
C PHE A 283 3.95 14.01 -6.58
#